data_AF-A0A389MGY7-F1
#
_entry.id   AF-A0A389MGY7-F1
#
_cell.length_a   1.000
_cell.length_b   1.000
_cell.length_c   1.000
_cell.angle_alpha   90.00
_cell.angle_beta   90.00
_cell.angle_gamma   90.00
#
_symmetry.space_group_name_H-M   'P 1'
#
loop_
_entity.id
_entity.type
_entity.pdbx_description
1 polymer ?
#
loop_
_entity_poly.entity_id
_entity_poly.type
_entity_poly.pdbx_seq_one_letter_code
_entity_poly.pdbx_strand_id
1 'polypeptide(L)'
;MAILQGLKADVVTYNQVTDVQILHERGNLLPADWQSRLPNNSSPFYSTMAFLVRKGNPKNIHTWDDLTRSDVKLVFPNPKTSGNGRYTYLGAWGAFNQEDGGNQDKTRAKMANLLKNVEVFDTGGRGATTTFVERGLGDVLISFESEVNNIRKQYGDDKYEVIVPPVDILAEFPVAWVDKNVEKNGTEKAAKDYLNYLWSPQAQQIITSFNYRVYDKNAMAAAKGQFPETKLFNVEDQFGGWPQVMSTHFSTGGELDKLLEQGHK
;
A
#
# COMPACT_ATOMS: atom_id res chain seq x y z
N MET A 1 -6.45 -13.45 9.40
CA MET A 1 -7.41 -14.37 10.06
C MET A 1 -6.81 -15.72 10.43
N ALA A 2 -6.10 -16.44 9.55
CA ALA A 2 -5.60 -17.79 9.85
C ALA A 2 -4.77 -17.90 11.14
N ILE A 3 -3.91 -16.92 11.45
CA ILE A 3 -3.10 -16.91 12.69
C ILE A 3 -3.97 -16.80 13.94
N LEU A 4 -4.97 -15.90 13.92
CA LEU A 4 -5.95 -15.80 15.02
C LEU A 4 -6.77 -17.08 15.19
N GLN A 5 -6.92 -17.87 14.12
CA GLN A 5 -7.62 -19.16 14.11
C GLN A 5 -6.70 -20.35 14.43
N GLY A 6 -5.45 -20.10 14.83
CA GLY A 6 -4.53 -21.13 15.34
C GLY A 6 -3.40 -21.54 14.39
N LEU A 7 -3.24 -20.89 13.22
CA LEU A 7 -2.03 -21.05 12.42
C LEU A 7 -0.82 -20.51 13.20
N LYS A 8 0.14 -21.39 13.51
CA LYS A 8 1.31 -21.09 14.35
C LYS A 8 2.47 -20.50 13.54
N ALA A 9 2.27 -19.32 12.96
CA ALA A 9 3.35 -18.61 12.27
C ALA A 9 4.34 -18.03 13.28
N ASP A 10 5.64 -18.29 13.12
CA ASP A 10 6.69 -17.73 13.97
C ASP A 10 6.95 -16.26 13.69
N VAL A 11 6.87 -15.88 12.42
CA VAL A 11 7.02 -14.52 11.93
C VAL A 11 5.87 -14.17 10.98
N VAL A 12 5.57 -12.89 10.91
CA VAL A 12 4.64 -12.32 9.94
C VAL A 12 5.33 -11.24 9.13
N THR A 13 4.96 -11.14 7.86
CA THR A 13 5.41 -10.13 6.91
C THR A 13 4.18 -9.66 6.15
N TYR A 14 3.62 -8.51 6.53
CA TYR A 14 2.38 -8.00 5.97
C TYR A 14 2.62 -6.72 5.17
N ASN A 15 1.63 -6.34 4.38
CA ASN A 15 1.65 -5.11 3.58
C ASN A 15 0.94 -3.93 4.27
N GLN A 16 0.59 -4.07 5.56
CA GLN A 16 -0.04 -3.02 6.35
C GLN A 16 0.12 -3.26 7.85
N VAL A 17 0.23 -2.16 8.61
CA VAL A 17 0.37 -2.13 10.07
C VAL A 17 -0.83 -2.76 10.77
N THR A 18 -2.04 -2.53 10.25
CA THR A 18 -3.29 -3.00 10.86
C THR A 18 -3.40 -4.53 10.96
N ASP A 19 -2.79 -5.28 10.03
CA ASP A 19 -2.83 -6.73 10.04
C ASP A 19 -1.93 -7.35 11.12
N VAL A 20 -0.79 -6.71 11.43
CA VAL A 20 0.04 -7.10 12.58
C VAL A 20 -0.64 -6.67 13.88
N GLN A 21 -1.18 -5.44 13.91
CA GLN A 21 -1.83 -4.87 15.10
C GLN A 21 -3.01 -5.72 15.58
N ILE A 22 -3.80 -6.29 14.68
CA ILE A 22 -4.90 -7.20 15.03
C ILE A 22 -4.41 -8.46 15.79
N LEU A 23 -3.18 -8.93 15.55
CA LEU A 23 -2.61 -10.07 16.29
C LEU A 23 -2.38 -9.73 17.76
N HIS A 24 -2.07 -8.48 18.08
CA HIS A 24 -2.07 -7.96 19.44
C HIS A 24 -3.51 -7.84 19.95
N GLU A 25 -4.34 -7.02 19.31
CA GLU A 25 -5.65 -6.61 19.84
C GLU A 25 -6.63 -7.76 20.05
N ARG A 26 -6.64 -8.74 19.14
CA ARG A 26 -7.61 -9.85 19.17
C ARG A 26 -7.01 -11.17 19.62
N GLY A 27 -5.73 -11.36 19.41
CA GLY A 27 -5.05 -12.62 19.71
C GLY A 27 -4.16 -12.56 20.96
N ASN A 28 -3.80 -11.35 21.41
CA ASN A 28 -2.76 -11.13 22.41
C ASN A 28 -1.52 -11.99 22.11
N LEU A 29 -1.11 -12.06 20.83
CA LEU A 29 -0.06 -12.97 20.36
C LEU A 29 1.35 -12.35 20.42
N LEU A 30 1.39 -11.02 20.47
CA LEU A 30 2.55 -10.14 20.53
C LEU A 30 2.13 -8.86 21.28
N PRO A 31 3.06 -8.07 21.86
CA PRO A 31 2.72 -6.89 22.67
C PRO A 31 2.30 -5.69 21.82
N ALA A 32 1.71 -4.70 22.47
CA ALA A 32 1.18 -3.49 21.83
C ALA A 32 2.27 -2.67 21.12
N ASP A 33 3.49 -2.69 21.65
CA ASP A 33 4.64 -1.90 21.17
C ASP A 33 5.46 -2.62 20.10
N TRP A 34 4.92 -3.69 19.47
CA TRP A 34 5.65 -4.53 18.53
C TRP A 34 6.35 -3.75 17.41
N GLN A 35 5.73 -2.67 16.94
CA GLN A 35 6.22 -1.85 15.83
C GLN A 35 7.54 -1.15 16.17
N SER A 36 7.86 -0.97 17.45
CA SER A 36 9.11 -0.38 17.94
C SER A 36 10.28 -1.37 18.05
N ARG A 37 10.02 -2.68 17.90
CA ARG A 37 11.02 -3.73 18.18
C ARG A 37 12.12 -3.84 17.14
N LEU A 38 11.84 -3.38 15.92
CA LEU A 38 12.77 -3.35 14.80
C LEU A 38 12.80 -1.93 14.19
N PRO A 39 13.90 -1.55 13.51
CA PRO A 39 14.02 -0.22 12.92
C PRO A 39 12.88 0.12 11.96
N ASN A 40 12.69 1.42 11.71
CA ASN A 40 11.76 1.93 10.69
C ASN A 40 10.33 1.38 10.88
N ASN A 41 9.78 1.50 12.09
CA ASN A 41 8.45 0.99 12.41
C ASN A 41 8.30 -0.51 12.08
N SER A 42 9.36 -1.28 12.36
CA SER A 42 9.48 -2.70 12.01
C SER A 42 9.26 -3.01 10.54
N SER A 43 9.64 -2.09 9.65
CA SER A 43 9.51 -2.24 8.19
C SER A 43 10.90 -2.21 7.54
N PRO A 44 11.43 -3.37 7.09
CA PRO A 44 12.75 -3.42 6.44
C PRO A 44 12.74 -2.82 5.04
N PHE A 45 11.56 -2.67 4.45
CA PHE A 45 11.33 -2.11 3.14
C PHE A 45 9.95 -1.45 3.11
N TYR A 46 9.76 -0.64 2.10
CA TYR A 46 8.53 0.10 1.87
C TYR A 46 8.23 0.13 0.37
N SER A 47 7.03 0.59 0.07
CA SER A 47 6.60 0.93 -1.28
C SER A 47 5.95 2.30 -1.25
N THR A 48 5.50 2.73 -2.41
CA THR A 48 4.48 3.76 -2.55
C THR A 48 3.41 3.27 -3.52
N MET A 49 2.44 4.11 -3.89
CA MET A 49 1.46 3.78 -4.90
C MET A 49 2.00 4.12 -6.29
N ALA A 50 1.48 3.43 -7.30
CA ALA A 50 1.87 3.65 -8.67
C ALA A 50 0.71 3.29 -9.59
N PHE A 51 0.76 3.90 -10.78
CA PHE A 51 -0.22 3.72 -11.83
C PHE A 51 0.38 2.82 -12.91
N LEU A 52 -0.26 1.70 -13.18
CA LEU A 52 0.01 0.89 -14.36
C LEU A 52 -0.99 1.31 -15.44
N VAL A 53 -0.50 1.98 -16.47
CA VAL A 53 -1.30 2.41 -17.63
C VAL A 53 -0.97 1.58 -18.85
N ARG A 54 -1.86 1.60 -19.85
CA ARG A 54 -1.62 0.96 -21.15
C ARG A 54 -0.49 1.67 -21.91
N LYS A 55 0.17 0.94 -22.82
CA LYS A 55 1.25 1.45 -23.65
C LYS A 55 0.90 2.78 -24.32
N GLY A 56 1.83 3.72 -24.29
CA GLY A 56 1.67 5.07 -24.85
C GLY A 56 0.83 6.01 -23.98
N ASN A 57 0.36 5.56 -22.81
CA ASN A 57 -0.42 6.34 -21.86
C ASN A 57 -1.54 7.15 -22.55
N PRO A 58 -2.54 6.49 -23.16
CA PRO A 58 -3.52 7.15 -24.04
C PRO A 58 -4.38 8.19 -23.31
N LYS A 59 -4.47 8.11 -21.98
CA LYS A 59 -5.16 9.07 -21.13
C LYS A 59 -4.25 10.17 -20.58
N ASN A 60 -2.96 10.15 -20.88
CA ASN A 60 -1.96 11.11 -20.40
C ASN A 60 -2.02 11.28 -18.86
N ILE A 61 -2.05 10.18 -18.13
CA ILE A 61 -2.11 10.14 -16.67
C ILE A 61 -0.70 10.34 -16.11
N HIS A 62 -0.51 11.26 -15.17
CA HIS A 62 0.77 11.49 -14.49
C HIS A 62 0.63 11.70 -12.99
N THR A 63 -0.55 12.14 -12.55
CA THR A 63 -0.81 12.59 -11.18
C THR A 63 -2.14 12.03 -10.65
N TRP A 64 -2.37 12.20 -9.35
CA TRP A 64 -3.66 11.88 -8.75
C TRP A 64 -4.81 12.72 -9.32
N ASP A 65 -4.57 13.96 -9.75
CA ASP A 65 -5.60 14.84 -10.31
C ASP A 65 -6.12 14.33 -11.66
N ASP A 66 -5.23 13.77 -12.49
CA ASP A 66 -5.60 13.14 -13.78
C ASP A 66 -6.60 11.99 -13.59
N LEU A 67 -6.57 11.31 -12.44
CA LEU A 67 -7.47 10.20 -12.12
C LEU A 67 -8.90 10.66 -11.78
N THR A 68 -9.12 11.96 -11.56
CA THR A 68 -10.44 12.54 -11.27
C THR A 68 -11.21 12.92 -12.54
N ARG A 69 -10.58 12.89 -13.71
CA ARG A 69 -11.22 13.23 -14.98
C ARG A 69 -12.29 12.20 -15.34
N SER A 70 -13.45 12.66 -15.82
CA SER A 70 -14.60 11.79 -16.10
C SER A 70 -14.37 10.75 -17.21
N ASP A 71 -13.35 10.96 -18.04
CA ASP A 71 -12.98 10.06 -19.12
C ASP A 71 -12.03 8.94 -18.69
N VAL A 72 -11.52 8.96 -17.46
CA VAL A 72 -10.54 8.00 -16.92
C VAL A 72 -11.24 6.97 -16.05
N LYS A 73 -10.96 5.69 -16.30
CA LYS A 73 -11.52 4.56 -15.57
C LYS A 73 -10.47 3.85 -14.72
N LEU A 74 -10.77 3.69 -13.43
CA LEU A 74 -9.83 3.21 -12.43
C LEU A 74 -10.12 1.76 -12.04
N VAL A 75 -9.05 1.02 -11.77
CA VAL A 75 -9.09 -0.30 -11.12
C VAL A 75 -8.17 -0.27 -9.90
N PHE A 76 -8.71 -0.50 -8.72
CA PHE A 76 -7.94 -0.75 -7.51
C PHE A 76 -8.82 -1.50 -6.48
N PRO A 77 -8.23 -2.25 -5.53
CA PRO A 77 -9.01 -3.09 -4.63
C PRO A 77 -9.75 -2.28 -3.55
N ASN A 78 -10.81 -2.86 -3.01
CA ASN A 78 -11.68 -2.25 -2.01
C ASN A 78 -10.89 -1.84 -0.74
N PRO A 79 -10.89 -0.56 -0.32
CA PRO A 79 -10.21 -0.10 0.89
C PRO A 79 -10.75 -0.70 2.20
N LYS A 80 -12.00 -1.20 2.21
CA LYS A 80 -12.55 -1.88 3.39
C LYS A 80 -11.86 -3.22 3.64
N THR A 81 -11.41 -3.91 2.59
CA THR A 81 -10.88 -5.29 2.68
C THR A 81 -9.38 -5.40 2.47
N SER A 82 -8.76 -4.48 1.73
CA SER A 82 -7.38 -4.62 1.25
C SER A 82 -6.49 -3.47 1.71
N GLY A 83 -5.28 -3.79 2.19
CA GLY A 83 -4.25 -2.79 2.50
C GLY A 83 -3.87 -1.95 1.29
N ASN A 84 -3.76 -2.56 0.12
CA ASN A 84 -3.54 -1.85 -1.15
C ASN A 84 -4.64 -0.81 -1.43
N GLY A 85 -5.90 -1.16 -1.15
CA GLY A 85 -7.03 -0.23 -1.30
C GLY A 85 -6.95 0.93 -0.32
N ARG A 86 -6.57 0.65 0.94
CA ARG A 86 -6.37 1.68 1.97
C ARG A 86 -5.26 2.65 1.58
N TYR A 87 -4.10 2.14 1.18
CA TYR A 87 -3.00 2.99 0.73
C TYR A 87 -3.32 3.75 -0.57
N THR A 88 -4.06 3.16 -1.52
CA THR A 88 -4.56 3.89 -2.70
C THR A 88 -5.43 5.08 -2.28
N TYR A 89 -6.40 4.84 -1.41
CA TYR A 89 -7.32 5.87 -0.91
C TYR A 89 -6.58 6.98 -0.14
N LEU A 90 -5.66 6.61 0.76
CA LEU A 90 -4.90 7.57 1.56
C LEU A 90 -3.83 8.31 0.75
N GLY A 91 -3.24 7.66 -0.26
CA GLY A 91 -2.33 8.27 -1.23
C GLY A 91 -3.02 9.40 -1.99
N ALA A 92 -4.19 9.11 -2.54
CA ALA A 92 -5.01 10.13 -3.21
C ALA A 92 -5.43 11.25 -2.25
N TRP A 93 -5.99 10.90 -1.08
CA TRP A 93 -6.46 11.88 -0.11
C TRP A 93 -5.33 12.81 0.33
N GLY A 94 -4.18 12.27 0.72
CA GLY A 94 -3.05 13.06 1.20
C GLY A 94 -2.46 13.95 0.10
N ALA A 95 -2.40 13.47 -1.14
CA ALA A 95 -1.98 14.28 -2.28
C ALA A 95 -2.94 15.46 -2.54
N PHE A 96 -4.25 15.20 -2.61
CA PHE A 96 -5.26 16.25 -2.79
C PHE A 96 -5.27 17.25 -1.63
N ASN A 97 -5.17 16.77 -0.40
CA ASN A 97 -5.15 17.63 0.78
C ASN A 97 -3.93 18.56 0.80
N GLN A 98 -2.76 18.09 0.37
CA GLN A 98 -1.58 18.95 0.22
C GLN A 98 -1.75 20.00 -0.89
N GLU A 99 -2.30 19.60 -2.04
CA GLU A 99 -2.56 20.49 -3.17
C GLU A 99 -3.58 21.58 -2.83
N ASP A 100 -4.62 21.23 -2.08
CA ASP A 100 -5.71 22.13 -1.68
C ASP A 100 -5.40 22.97 -0.44
N GLY A 101 -4.16 22.93 0.07
CA GLY A 101 -3.73 23.69 1.25
C GLY A 101 -4.44 23.28 2.54
N GLY A 102 -4.82 22.00 2.67
CA GLY A 102 -5.53 21.46 3.83
C GLY A 102 -7.05 21.64 3.79
N ASN A 103 -7.61 22.12 2.67
CA ASN A 103 -9.06 22.31 2.55
C ASN A 103 -9.77 20.96 2.38
N GLN A 104 -10.44 20.54 3.46
CA GLN A 104 -11.15 19.26 3.53
C GLN A 104 -12.30 19.16 2.51
N ASP A 105 -13.05 20.23 2.26
CA ASP A 105 -14.18 20.19 1.33
C ASP A 105 -13.73 19.98 -0.12
N LYS A 106 -12.64 20.63 -0.52
CA LYS A 106 -12.02 20.42 -1.85
C LYS A 106 -11.46 19.00 -1.98
N THR A 107 -10.76 18.53 -0.94
CA THR A 107 -10.22 17.16 -0.89
C THR A 107 -11.35 16.14 -1.05
N ARG A 108 -12.45 16.31 -0.32
CA ARG A 108 -13.64 15.45 -0.41
C ARG A 108 -14.25 15.46 -1.81
N ALA A 109 -14.35 16.62 -2.44
CA ALA A 109 -14.87 16.74 -3.81
C ALA A 109 -14.00 15.97 -4.83
N LYS A 110 -12.67 16.11 -4.74
CA LYS A 110 -11.73 15.35 -5.58
C LYS A 110 -11.79 13.84 -5.31
N MET A 111 -11.89 13.45 -4.04
CA MET A 111 -12.06 12.04 -3.66
C MET A 111 -13.38 11.45 -4.17
N ALA A 112 -14.48 12.22 -4.16
CA ALA A 112 -15.74 11.79 -4.73
C ALA A 112 -15.62 11.54 -6.24
N ASN A 113 -14.96 12.44 -6.97
CA ASN A 113 -14.70 12.26 -8.40
C ASN A 113 -13.80 11.05 -8.69
N LEU A 114 -12.74 10.87 -7.91
CA LEU A 114 -11.86 9.70 -8.00
C LEU A 114 -12.65 8.39 -7.81
N LEU A 115 -13.44 8.30 -6.73
CA LEU A 115 -14.19 7.09 -6.42
C LEU A 115 -15.30 6.80 -7.44
N LYS A 116 -15.90 7.84 -8.03
CA LYS A 116 -16.87 7.71 -9.12
C LYS A 116 -16.26 7.10 -10.39
N ASN A 117 -14.96 7.25 -10.58
CA ASN A 117 -14.25 6.70 -11.73
C ASN A 117 -13.82 5.23 -11.54
N VAL A 118 -14.07 4.63 -10.37
CA VAL A 118 -13.74 3.22 -10.12
C VAL A 118 -14.74 2.30 -10.82
N GLU A 119 -14.24 1.45 -11.72
CA GLU A 119 -15.06 0.49 -12.45
C GLU A 119 -15.44 -0.72 -11.59
N VAL A 120 -14.48 -1.24 -10.83
CA VAL A 120 -14.64 -2.46 -10.02
C VAL A 120 -13.85 -2.35 -8.73
N PHE A 121 -14.52 -2.52 -7.58
CA PHE A 121 -13.89 -2.69 -6.27
C PHE A 121 -13.58 -4.16 -6.01
N ASP A 122 -12.51 -4.67 -6.61
CA ASP A 122 -12.04 -6.03 -6.34
C ASP A 122 -11.67 -6.24 -4.87
N THR A 123 -11.85 -7.44 -4.33
CA THR A 123 -11.59 -7.71 -2.91
C THR A 123 -10.13 -7.52 -2.51
N GLY A 124 -9.19 -7.69 -3.44
CA GLY A 124 -7.74 -7.59 -3.20
C GLY A 124 -6.94 -7.37 -4.48
N GLY A 125 -5.64 -7.06 -4.34
CA GLY A 125 -4.78 -6.63 -5.45
C GLY A 125 -4.68 -7.62 -6.63
N ARG A 126 -4.70 -8.93 -6.34
CA ARG A 126 -4.73 -9.96 -7.40
C ARG A 126 -6.00 -9.88 -8.24
N GLY A 127 -7.16 -9.66 -7.61
CA GLY A 127 -8.42 -9.46 -8.33
C GLY A 127 -8.36 -8.24 -9.23
N ALA A 128 -7.88 -7.11 -8.70
CA ALA A 128 -7.67 -5.87 -9.46
C ALA A 128 -6.73 -6.08 -10.66
N THR A 129 -5.68 -6.88 -10.48
CA THR A 129 -4.76 -7.24 -11.57
C THR A 129 -5.47 -8.04 -12.66
N THR A 130 -6.22 -9.08 -12.29
CA THR A 130 -7.01 -9.88 -13.25
C THR A 130 -8.03 -9.00 -13.99
N THR A 131 -8.73 -8.10 -13.28
CA THR A 131 -9.66 -7.14 -13.89
C THR A 131 -8.99 -6.24 -14.93
N PHE A 132 -7.83 -5.67 -14.62
CA PHE A 132 -7.14 -4.75 -15.52
C PHE A 132 -6.43 -5.45 -16.68
N VAL A 133 -5.65 -6.49 -16.37
CA VAL A 133 -4.75 -7.17 -17.32
C VAL A 133 -5.48 -8.22 -18.14
N GLU A 134 -6.18 -9.14 -17.49
CA GLU A 134 -6.78 -10.30 -18.17
C GLU A 134 -8.13 -9.93 -18.78
N ARG A 135 -8.97 -9.15 -18.08
CA ARG A 135 -10.29 -8.73 -18.57
C ARG A 135 -10.26 -7.44 -19.37
N GLY A 136 -9.13 -6.72 -19.35
CA GLY A 136 -8.96 -5.49 -20.13
C GLY A 136 -9.85 -4.33 -19.68
N LEU A 137 -10.32 -4.32 -18.44
CA LEU A 137 -11.16 -3.24 -17.90
C LEU A 137 -10.31 -2.08 -17.35
N GLY A 138 -10.84 -0.86 -17.42
CA GLY A 138 -10.18 0.35 -16.92
C GLY A 138 -9.06 0.89 -17.82
N ASP A 139 -8.67 2.13 -17.57
CA ASP A 139 -7.55 2.82 -18.22
C ASP A 139 -6.26 2.71 -17.40
N VAL A 140 -6.40 2.56 -16.08
CA VAL A 140 -5.30 2.52 -15.12
C VAL A 140 -5.58 1.57 -13.96
N LEU A 141 -4.59 0.75 -13.62
CA LEU A 141 -4.53 -0.01 -12.38
C LEU A 141 -3.69 0.75 -11.36
N ILE A 142 -4.24 0.98 -10.17
CA ILE A 142 -3.49 1.56 -9.05
C ILE A 142 -3.12 0.44 -8.10
N SER A 143 -1.83 0.31 -7.81
CA SER A 143 -1.30 -0.70 -6.91
C SER A 143 0.03 -0.24 -6.32
N PHE A 144 0.63 -1.04 -5.45
CA PHE A 144 1.97 -0.75 -4.95
C PHE A 144 2.98 -0.69 -6.10
N GLU A 145 3.94 0.24 -6.04
CA GLU A 145 5.04 0.38 -7.02
C GLU A 145 5.75 -0.96 -7.30
N SER A 146 6.01 -1.74 -6.25
CA SER A 146 6.56 -3.09 -6.38
C SER A 146 5.70 -4.01 -7.24
N GLU A 147 4.40 -4.00 -7.01
CA GLU A 147 3.43 -4.87 -7.68
C GLU A 147 3.24 -4.48 -9.15
N VAL A 148 3.10 -3.19 -9.48
CA VAL A 148 2.94 -2.76 -10.88
C VAL A 148 4.17 -3.09 -11.72
N ASN A 149 5.37 -3.00 -11.15
CA ASN A 149 6.60 -3.40 -11.82
C ASN A 149 6.68 -4.92 -12.02
N ASN A 150 6.22 -5.71 -11.04
CA ASN A 150 6.12 -7.16 -11.17
C ASN A 150 5.10 -7.57 -12.25
N ILE A 151 3.92 -6.93 -12.28
CA ILE A 151 2.90 -7.14 -13.30
C ILE A 151 3.45 -6.80 -14.68
N ARG A 152 4.08 -5.62 -14.84
CA ARG A 152 4.71 -5.22 -16.11
C ARG A 152 5.75 -6.24 -16.58
N LYS A 153 6.61 -6.73 -15.68
CA LYS A 153 7.61 -7.76 -15.98
C LYS A 153 6.97 -9.10 -16.41
N GLN A 154 5.84 -9.46 -15.82
CA GLN A 154 5.15 -10.72 -16.10
C GLN A 154 4.33 -10.69 -17.40
N TYR A 155 3.65 -9.57 -17.69
CA TYR A 155 2.64 -9.49 -18.76
C TYR A 155 3.10 -8.72 -20.02
N GLY A 156 4.26 -8.07 -19.97
CA GLY A 156 4.91 -7.40 -21.10
C GLY A 156 5.21 -5.94 -20.82
N ASP A 157 6.48 -5.57 -20.86
CA ASP A 157 6.96 -4.19 -20.73
C ASP A 157 6.67 -3.33 -21.97
N ASP A 158 6.37 -3.98 -23.09
CA ASP A 158 5.89 -3.39 -24.33
C ASP A 158 4.40 -3.03 -24.30
N LYS A 159 3.64 -3.53 -23.31
CA LYS A 159 2.18 -3.32 -23.18
C LYS A 159 1.78 -2.30 -22.14
N TYR A 160 2.64 -2.03 -21.16
CA TYR A 160 2.31 -1.21 -20.02
C TYR A 160 3.41 -0.22 -19.67
N GLU A 161 3.00 0.91 -19.10
CA GLU A 161 3.89 1.92 -18.56
C GLU A 161 3.57 2.12 -17.07
N VAL A 162 4.61 2.32 -16.27
CA VAL A 162 4.50 2.56 -14.83
C VAL A 162 4.76 4.03 -14.59
N ILE A 163 3.82 4.68 -13.89
CA ILE A 163 3.92 6.07 -13.45
C ILE A 163 3.89 6.08 -11.93
N VAL A 164 4.86 6.75 -11.33
CA VAL A 164 4.88 7.04 -9.90
C VAL A 164 4.56 8.53 -9.75
N PRO A 165 3.48 8.92 -9.06
CA PRO A 165 3.13 10.32 -8.92
C PRO A 165 4.18 11.09 -8.09
N PRO A 166 4.35 12.40 -8.32
CA PRO A 166 5.39 13.19 -7.68
C PRO A 166 5.21 13.39 -6.17
N VAL A 167 3.98 13.22 -5.67
CA VAL A 167 3.63 13.26 -4.24
C VAL A 167 2.77 12.04 -3.94
N ASP A 168 3.17 11.25 -2.94
CA ASP A 168 2.48 10.00 -2.63
C ASP A 168 2.70 9.55 -1.17
N ILE A 169 1.97 8.51 -0.77
CA ILE A 169 2.05 7.91 0.56
C ILE A 169 3.23 6.93 0.67
N LEU A 170 3.90 6.96 1.81
CA LEU A 170 4.85 5.93 2.22
C LEU A 170 4.07 4.72 2.72
N ALA A 171 4.15 3.61 1.97
CA ALA A 171 3.54 2.34 2.34
C ALA A 171 4.56 1.43 3.04
N GLU A 172 4.52 1.42 4.37
CA GLU A 172 5.33 0.55 5.21
C GLU A 172 4.85 -0.91 5.16
N PHE A 173 5.78 -1.86 4.96
CA PHE A 173 5.50 -3.29 4.95
C PHE A 173 6.10 -3.95 6.21
N PRO A 174 5.30 -4.03 7.29
CA PRO A 174 5.82 -4.41 8.60
C PRO A 174 6.06 -5.90 8.71
N VAL A 175 7.07 -6.22 9.52
CA VAL A 175 7.42 -7.57 9.94
C VAL A 175 7.42 -7.68 11.46
N ALA A 176 7.04 -8.83 11.99
CA ALA A 176 7.10 -9.09 13.43
C ALA A 176 7.29 -10.58 13.71
N TRP A 177 7.99 -10.92 14.79
CA TRP A 177 7.90 -12.27 15.36
C TRP A 177 6.68 -12.34 16.28
N VAL A 178 6.06 -13.53 16.35
CA VAL A 178 4.85 -13.77 17.13
C VAL A 178 5.25 -14.46 18.43
N ASP A 179 5.37 -13.71 19.53
CA ASP A 179 5.94 -14.14 20.82
C ASP A 179 5.38 -15.48 21.30
N LYS A 180 4.06 -15.63 21.34
CA LYS A 180 3.41 -16.87 21.80
C LYS A 180 3.76 -18.10 20.94
N ASN A 181 4.02 -17.90 19.65
CA ASN A 181 4.34 -18.99 18.75
C ASN A 181 5.81 -19.36 18.83
N VAL A 182 6.71 -18.36 18.83
CA VAL A 182 8.16 -18.62 18.88
C VAL A 182 8.60 -19.21 20.21
N GLU A 183 7.96 -18.81 21.32
CA GLU A 183 8.17 -19.42 22.65
C GLU A 183 7.74 -20.89 22.63
N LYS A 184 6.53 -21.16 22.13
CA LYS A 184 5.96 -22.51 22.04
C LYS A 184 6.75 -23.44 21.12
N ASN A 185 7.28 -22.91 20.02
CA ASN A 185 8.01 -23.67 19.02
C ASN A 185 9.52 -23.77 19.33
N GLY A 186 10.03 -22.99 20.30
CA GLY A 186 11.46 -22.92 20.60
C GLY A 186 12.28 -22.26 19.48
N THR A 187 11.67 -21.38 18.68
CA THR A 187 12.26 -20.79 17.47
C THR A 187 12.62 -19.32 17.61
N GLU A 188 12.52 -18.74 18.82
CA GLU A 188 12.71 -17.31 19.07
C GLU A 188 14.02 -16.75 18.50
N LYS A 189 15.14 -17.42 18.76
CA LYS A 189 16.44 -16.99 18.24
C LYS A 189 16.44 -16.95 16.70
N ALA A 190 15.97 -18.02 16.06
CA ALA A 190 15.94 -18.11 14.60
C ALA A 190 14.99 -17.07 13.98
N ALA A 191 13.82 -16.83 14.59
CA ALA A 191 12.85 -15.83 14.15
C ALA A 191 13.42 -14.40 14.24
N LYS A 192 14.06 -14.06 15.37
CA LYS A 192 14.72 -12.76 15.55
C LYS A 192 15.89 -12.57 14.60
N ASP A 193 16.75 -13.58 14.44
CA ASP A 193 17.89 -13.54 13.52
C ASP A 193 17.41 -13.35 12.07
N TYR A 194 16.39 -14.11 11.65
CA TYR A 194 15.78 -13.99 10.33
C TYR A 194 15.25 -12.58 10.06
N LEU A 195 14.49 -12.00 11.00
CA LEU A 195 13.94 -10.67 10.82
C LEU A 195 15.02 -9.58 10.84
N ASN A 196 16.00 -9.64 11.75
CA ASN A 196 17.12 -8.69 11.75
C ASN A 196 17.95 -8.76 10.46
N TYR A 197 18.09 -9.95 9.87
CA TYR A 197 18.79 -10.12 8.60
C TYR A 197 18.18 -9.33 7.45
N LEU A 198 16.87 -9.00 7.50
CA LEU A 198 16.21 -8.22 6.45
C LEU A 198 16.80 -6.82 6.27
N TRP A 199 17.49 -6.26 7.29
CA TRP A 199 18.22 -5.00 7.22
C TRP A 199 19.69 -5.14 6.79
N SER A 200 20.20 -6.36 6.60
CA SER A 200 21.56 -6.55 6.10
C SER A 200 21.72 -5.99 4.68
N PRO A 201 22.91 -5.48 4.30
CA PRO A 201 23.14 -4.99 2.93
C PRO A 201 22.76 -6.01 1.85
N GLN A 202 23.04 -7.29 2.10
CA GLN A 202 22.72 -8.39 1.19
C GLN A 202 21.21 -8.57 1.05
N ALA A 203 20.45 -8.58 2.16
CA ALA A 203 19.01 -8.68 2.10
C ALA A 203 18.38 -7.46 1.43
N GLN A 204 18.86 -6.25 1.73
CA GLN A 204 18.36 -5.01 1.13
C GLN A 204 18.58 -5.02 -0.40
N GLN A 205 19.74 -5.48 -0.89
CA GLN A 205 19.98 -5.67 -2.33
C GLN A 205 19.01 -6.68 -2.96
N ILE A 206 18.76 -7.82 -2.29
CA ILE A 206 17.78 -8.82 -2.77
C ILE A 206 16.39 -8.19 -2.84
N ILE A 207 15.95 -7.51 -1.78
CA ILE A 207 14.63 -6.89 -1.68
C ILE A 207 14.43 -5.84 -2.79
N THR A 208 15.44 -5.01 -3.06
CA THR A 208 15.42 -4.04 -4.16
C THR A 208 15.27 -4.70 -5.53
N SER A 209 15.88 -5.86 -5.75
CA SER A 209 15.73 -6.63 -7.00
C SER A 209 14.29 -7.11 -7.27
N PHE A 210 13.44 -7.15 -6.23
CA PHE A 210 12.01 -7.44 -6.30
C PHE A 210 11.13 -6.18 -6.36
N ASN A 211 11.69 -5.03 -6.74
CA ASN A 211 10.99 -3.75 -6.92
C ASN A 211 10.48 -3.09 -5.62
N TYR A 212 11.06 -3.41 -4.47
CA TYR A 212 10.78 -2.70 -3.22
C TYR A 212 11.79 -1.60 -2.96
N ARG A 213 11.33 -0.49 -2.39
CA ARG A 213 12.22 0.55 -1.87
C ARG A 213 12.75 0.13 -0.52
N VAL A 214 14.01 0.44 -0.26
CA VAL A 214 14.73 0.06 0.95
C VAL A 214 15.37 1.28 1.61
N TYR A 215 15.79 1.13 2.87
CA TYR A 215 16.41 2.24 3.62
C TYR A 215 17.93 2.28 3.45
N ASP A 216 18.53 1.21 2.93
CA ASP A 216 19.96 1.18 2.57
C ASP A 216 20.24 2.13 1.39
N LYS A 217 21.04 3.17 1.66
CA LYS A 217 21.37 4.22 0.68
C LYS A 217 22.17 3.69 -0.51
N ASN A 218 23.01 2.69 -0.31
CA ASN A 218 23.84 2.14 -1.38
C ASN A 218 23.00 1.30 -2.35
N ALA A 219 22.07 0.49 -1.81
CA ALA A 219 21.10 -0.27 -2.59
C ALA A 219 20.19 0.67 -3.40
N MET A 220 19.66 1.74 -2.77
CA MET A 220 18.83 2.72 -3.47
C MET A 220 19.62 3.52 -4.52
N ALA A 221 20.88 3.87 -4.26
CA ALA A 221 21.73 4.53 -5.24
C ALA A 221 22.03 3.64 -6.46
N ALA A 222 22.31 2.35 -6.23
CA ALA A 222 22.52 1.37 -7.30
C ALA A 222 21.27 1.15 -8.14
N ALA A 223 20.08 1.29 -7.55
CA ALA A 223 18.79 1.12 -8.21
C ALA A 223 18.11 2.44 -8.63
N LYS A 224 18.85 3.57 -8.72
CA LYS A 224 18.24 4.89 -9.02
C LYS A 224 17.41 4.91 -10.31
N GLY A 225 17.80 4.13 -11.33
CA GLY A 225 17.05 4.03 -12.59
C GLY A 225 15.73 3.23 -12.51
N GLN A 226 15.53 2.48 -11.42
CA GLN A 226 14.34 1.65 -11.18
C GLN A 226 13.24 2.39 -10.43
N PHE A 227 13.60 3.34 -9.57
CA PHE A 227 12.69 4.05 -8.67
C PHE A 227 12.66 5.54 -8.99
N PRO A 228 11.60 6.04 -9.64
CA PRO A 228 11.42 7.47 -9.87
C PRO A 228 11.44 8.26 -8.56
N GLU A 229 11.89 9.52 -8.62
CA GLU A 229 11.82 10.42 -7.47
C GLU A 229 10.36 10.76 -7.16
N THR A 230 10.00 10.71 -5.88
CA THR A 230 8.66 11.05 -5.39
C THR A 230 8.78 11.57 -3.95
N LYS A 231 7.97 12.57 -3.60
CA LYS A 231 7.88 13.11 -2.25
C LYS A 231 6.88 12.27 -1.45
N LEU A 232 7.39 11.54 -0.48
CA LEU A 232 6.57 10.66 0.35
C LEU A 232 6.06 11.35 1.62
N PHE A 233 4.80 11.13 1.96
CA PHE A 233 4.22 11.46 3.26
C PHE A 233 3.82 10.18 4.00
N ASN A 234 3.92 10.18 5.33
CA ASN A 234 3.51 9.04 6.16
C ASN A 234 2.07 9.22 6.69
N VAL A 235 1.52 8.15 7.27
CA VAL A 235 0.14 8.12 7.77
C VAL A 235 0.01 8.93 9.07
N GLU A 236 1.04 8.90 9.89
CA GLU A 236 1.11 9.52 11.20
C GLU A 236 0.97 11.04 11.10
N ASP A 237 1.76 11.67 10.22
CA ASP A 237 1.81 13.12 10.03
C ASP A 237 0.57 13.66 9.33
N GLN A 238 0.00 12.90 8.38
CA GLN A 238 -1.13 13.38 7.57
C GLN A 238 -2.50 13.04 8.17
N PHE A 239 -2.60 11.96 8.95
CA PHE A 239 -3.89 11.42 9.40
C PHE A 239 -3.95 11.09 10.90
N GLY A 240 -2.88 11.30 11.66
CA GLY A 240 -2.83 10.99 13.09
C GLY A 240 -2.67 9.51 13.40
N GLY A 241 -2.24 8.70 12.42
CA GLY A 241 -1.92 7.29 12.59
C GLY A 241 -3.08 6.33 12.28
N TRP A 242 -2.75 5.03 12.24
CA TRP A 242 -3.68 3.98 11.82
C TRP A 242 -4.98 3.87 12.61
N PRO A 243 -5.00 3.98 13.96
CA PRO A 243 -6.26 3.94 14.71
C PRO A 243 -7.24 5.05 14.29
N GLN A 244 -6.72 6.27 14.11
CA GLN A 244 -7.52 7.41 13.67
C GLN A 244 -8.02 7.21 12.23
N VAL A 245 -7.14 6.78 11.33
CA VAL A 245 -7.48 6.44 9.94
C VAL A 245 -8.61 5.41 9.86
N MET A 246 -8.48 4.32 10.60
CA MET A 246 -9.48 3.24 10.59
C MET A 246 -10.82 3.72 11.13
N SER A 247 -10.82 4.57 12.16
CA SER A 247 -12.02 5.15 12.74
C SER A 247 -12.69 6.17 11.82
N THR A 248 -11.92 7.11 11.26
CA THR A 248 -12.44 8.23 10.47
C THR A 248 -12.85 7.81 9.06
N HIS A 249 -12.00 7.06 8.35
CA HIS A 249 -12.20 6.80 6.93
C HIS A 249 -12.89 5.46 6.66
N PHE A 250 -12.50 4.40 7.38
CA PHE A 250 -12.83 3.03 6.98
C PHE A 250 -13.87 2.32 7.87
N SER A 251 -14.27 2.90 9.00
CA SER A 251 -15.37 2.39 9.82
C SER A 251 -16.70 2.43 9.07
N THR A 252 -17.70 1.67 9.55
CA THR A 252 -19.07 1.74 9.00
C THR A 252 -19.65 3.14 9.22
N GLY A 253 -20.11 3.77 8.15
CA GLY A 253 -20.55 5.17 8.17
C GLY A 253 -19.39 6.18 8.21
N GLY A 254 -18.15 5.70 8.02
CA GLY A 254 -16.96 6.52 7.90
C GLY A 254 -16.92 7.30 6.58
N GLU A 255 -15.83 8.04 6.38
CA GLU A 255 -15.69 8.96 5.25
C GLU A 255 -15.77 8.26 3.88
N LEU A 256 -15.21 7.05 3.73
CA LEU A 256 -15.34 6.29 2.49
C LEU A 256 -16.80 5.98 2.15
N ASP A 257 -17.59 5.55 3.14
CA ASP A 257 -19.00 5.20 2.92
C ASP A 257 -19.80 6.44 2.49
N LYS A 258 -19.56 7.57 3.16
CA LYS A 258 -20.19 8.86 2.81
C LYS A 258 -19.86 9.29 1.37
N LEU A 259 -18.61 9.13 0.94
CA LEU A 259 -18.19 9.50 -0.42
C LEU A 259 -18.81 8.57 -1.48
N LEU A 260 -18.87 7.26 -1.21
CA LEU A 260 -19.49 6.29 -2.12
C LEU A 260 -21.01 6.55 -2.25
N GLU A 261 -21.70 6.85 -1.16
CA GLU A 261 -23.12 7.24 -1.18
C GLU A 261 -23.36 8.53 -1.97
N GLN A 262 -22.44 9.49 -1.93
CA GLN A 262 -22.51 10.72 -2.72
C GLN A 262 -22.30 10.47 -4.21
N GLY A 263 -21.36 9.59 -4.59
CA GLY A 263 -21.06 9.27 -5.99
C GLY A 263 -22.16 8.49 -6.71
N HIS A 264 -23.05 7.82 -5.97
CA HIS A 264 -24.22 7.11 -6.51
C HIS A 264 -25.42 8.03 -6.80
N LYS A 265 -25.38 9.30 -6.37
CA LYS A 265 -26.40 10.31 -6.67
C LYS A 265 -26.04 11.10 -7.92
#